data_AF-A0A9W7GP83-F1
#
_entry.id   AF-A0A9W7GP83-F1
#
_cell.length_a   1.000
_cell.length_b   1.000
_cell.length_c   1.000
_cell.angle_alpha   90.00
_cell.angle_beta   90.00
_cell.angle_gamma   90.00
#
_symmetry.space_group_name_H-M   'P 1'
#
loop_
_entity.id
_entity.type
_entity.pdbx_description
1 polymer ?
#
loop_
_entity_poly.entity_id
_entity_poly.type
_entity_poly.pdbx_seq_one_letter_code
_entity_poly.pdbx_strand_id
1 'polypeptide(L)'
;MDQRVLNPAGSLYNTTEMMNSYDTVRVPVVGDHVMLFDATPYNWNNLETKKNQHTRLRSVVEGLAKKHLGESLVLCSHGGPCTHIFEELTGERWEQAGPCGYTAISVYEYEFLEEEFKWKNLTVNDCEHVGGTIGGIVE
;
A
#
# COMPACT_ATOMS: atom_id res chain seq x y z
N MET A 1 -23.44 -0.41 -26.95
CA MET A 1 -22.71 0.75 -27.50
C MET A 1 -21.24 0.48 -27.30
N ASP A 2 -20.48 0.44 -28.39
CA ASP A 2 -19.08 -0.01 -28.44
C ASP A 2 -18.16 1.16 -28.03
N GLN A 3 -17.69 1.16 -26.78
CA GLN A 3 -16.79 2.19 -26.25
C GLN A 3 -15.34 1.76 -26.47
N ARG A 4 -14.79 2.14 -27.63
CA ARG A 4 -13.35 2.01 -27.92
C ARG A 4 -12.66 3.30 -27.51
N VAL A 5 -11.56 3.17 -26.77
CA VAL A 5 -10.74 4.31 -26.33
C VAL A 5 -9.37 4.21 -27.01
N LEU A 6 -8.89 5.34 -27.54
CA LEU A 6 -7.57 5.46 -28.17
C LEU A 6 -6.50 5.60 -27.09
N ASN A 7 -5.43 4.81 -27.19
CA ASN A 7 -4.25 5.04 -26.38
C ASN A 7 -3.30 6.09 -27.03
N PRO A 8 -2.28 6.59 -26.30
CA PRO A 8 -1.32 7.57 -26.82
C PRO A 8 -0.48 7.09 -28.01
N ALA A 9 -0.47 5.79 -28.29
CA ALA A 9 0.20 5.18 -29.45
C ALA A 9 -0.74 5.02 -30.67
N GLY A 10 -2.00 5.48 -30.58
CA GLY A 10 -2.93 5.52 -31.71
C GLY A 10 -3.64 4.21 -32.01
N SER A 11 -3.61 3.21 -31.13
CA SER A 11 -4.31 1.94 -31.34
C SER A 11 -5.65 1.90 -30.61
N LEU A 12 -6.68 1.36 -31.28
CA LEU A 12 -8.05 1.21 -30.77
C LEU A 12 -8.19 -0.15 -30.09
N TYR A 13 -8.53 -0.16 -28.80
CA TYR A 13 -8.81 -1.39 -28.06
C TYR A 13 -10.29 -1.49 -27.69
N ASN A 14 -10.80 -2.72 -27.65
CA ASN A 14 -12.11 -3.04 -27.10
C ASN A 14 -11.98 -3.10 -25.56
N THR A 15 -12.79 -2.33 -24.84
CA THR A 15 -12.72 -2.19 -23.38
C THR A 15 -12.92 -3.51 -22.63
N THR A 16 -13.53 -4.51 -23.26
CA THR A 16 -13.68 -5.86 -22.68
C THR A 16 -12.39 -6.67 -22.68
N GLU A 17 -11.47 -6.46 -23.63
CA GLU A 17 -10.19 -7.19 -23.68
C GLU A 17 -9.19 -6.67 -22.65
N MET A 18 -9.28 -5.38 -22.29
CA MET A 18 -8.38 -4.77 -21.29
C MET A 18 -8.63 -5.26 -19.86
N MET A 19 -9.83 -5.75 -19.55
CA MET A 19 -10.18 -6.27 -18.22
C MET A 19 -9.67 -7.69 -17.97
N ASN A 20 -9.42 -8.46 -19.04
CA ASN A 20 -8.83 -9.80 -18.94
C ASN A 20 -7.31 -9.81 -19.16
N SER A 21 -6.70 -8.66 -19.48
CA SER A 21 -5.26 -8.55 -19.76
C SER A 21 -4.43 -8.09 -18.56
N TYR A 22 -4.91 -8.23 -17.32
CA TYR A 22 -4.03 -8.23 -16.13
C TYR A 22 -3.28 -9.56 -15.99
N ASP A 23 -3.05 -10.26 -17.10
CA ASP A 23 -1.94 -11.20 -17.22
C ASP A 23 -0.64 -10.43 -17.00
N THR A 24 -0.13 -10.56 -15.78
CA THR A 24 1.30 -10.46 -15.42
C THR A 24 2.14 -9.60 -16.36
N VAL A 25 2.11 -8.28 -16.13
CA VAL A 25 3.20 -7.41 -16.60
C VAL A 25 4.46 -7.88 -15.86
N ARG A 26 5.30 -8.65 -16.55
CA ARG A 26 6.64 -9.00 -16.10
C ARG A 26 7.50 -7.74 -16.15
N VAL A 27 7.56 -7.04 -15.03
CA VAL A 27 8.57 -6.01 -14.80
C VAL A 27 9.89 -6.72 -14.50
N PRO A 28 11.01 -6.40 -15.18
CA PRO A 28 12.31 -6.97 -14.85
C PRO A 28 12.78 -6.49 -13.46
N VAL A 29 13.35 -7.44 -12.73
CA VAL A 29 13.43 -7.53 -11.25
C VAL A 29 14.66 -6.84 -10.68
N VAL A 30 14.48 -6.08 -9.59
CA VAL A 30 15.46 -5.98 -8.49
C VAL A 30 14.66 -6.01 -7.17
N GLY A 31 14.61 -7.19 -6.54
CA GLY A 31 13.85 -7.44 -5.31
C GLY A 31 12.56 -8.22 -5.57
N ASP A 32 12.61 -9.53 -5.37
CA ASP A 32 11.49 -10.44 -5.57
C ASP A 32 10.34 -10.17 -4.57
N HIS A 33 9.11 -10.41 -5.06
CA HIS A 33 7.84 -10.56 -4.34
C HIS A 33 6.85 -9.39 -4.40
N VAL A 34 6.19 -9.25 -5.56
CA VAL A 34 4.81 -8.71 -5.61
C VAL A 34 3.88 -9.80 -5.09
N MET A 35 3.36 -9.64 -3.88
CA MET A 35 2.36 -10.55 -3.31
C MET A 35 0.98 -9.90 -3.43
N LEU A 36 0.14 -10.44 -4.31
CA LEU A 36 -1.28 -10.11 -4.40
C LEU A 36 -2.00 -10.77 -3.22
N PHE A 37 -2.17 -10.02 -2.13
CA PHE A 37 -2.93 -10.48 -0.97
C PHE A 37 -4.39 -10.10 -1.12
N ASP A 38 -5.13 -10.89 -1.89
CA ASP A 38 -6.48 -11.36 -1.57
C ASP A 38 -6.84 -12.46 -2.59
N ALA A 39 -7.32 -13.61 -2.13
CA ALA A 39 -7.87 -14.64 -3.03
C ALA A 39 -9.22 -14.19 -3.63
N THR A 40 -9.79 -13.10 -3.11
CA THR A 40 -10.96 -12.47 -3.71
C THR A 40 -10.54 -11.59 -4.90
N PRO A 41 -10.99 -11.89 -6.13
CA PRO A 41 -10.71 -11.04 -7.27
C PRO A 41 -11.23 -9.62 -7.02
N TYR A 42 -10.42 -8.62 -7.37
CA TYR A 42 -10.81 -7.21 -7.32
C TYR A 42 -12.13 -7.01 -8.06
N ASN A 43 -13.17 -6.60 -7.32
CA ASN A 43 -14.49 -6.30 -7.88
C ASN A 43 -14.77 -4.82 -7.58
N TRP A 44 -14.87 -4.01 -8.63
CA TRP A 44 -15.07 -2.55 -8.53
C TRP A 44 -16.36 -2.17 -7.77
N ASN A 45 -17.34 -3.07 -7.70
CA ASN A 45 -18.59 -2.91 -6.94
C ASN A 45 -18.55 -3.51 -5.53
N ASN A 46 -17.41 -4.03 -5.09
CA ASN A 46 -17.22 -4.59 -3.76
C ASN A 46 -16.19 -3.73 -3.02
N LEU A 47 -16.65 -2.59 -2.51
CA LEU A 47 -15.82 -1.74 -1.66
C LEU A 47 -15.46 -2.52 -0.40
N GLU A 48 -14.15 -2.59 -0.13
CA GLU A 48 -13.65 -3.24 1.08
C GLU A 48 -14.12 -2.44 2.32
N THR A 49 -14.57 -3.15 3.35
CA THR A 49 -14.87 -2.49 4.63
C THR A 49 -13.58 -2.02 5.28
N LYS A 50 -13.63 -0.91 6.04
CA LYS A 50 -12.45 -0.42 6.80
C LYS A 50 -11.79 -1.54 7.62
N LYS A 51 -12.61 -2.37 8.29
CA LYS A 51 -12.14 -3.52 9.06
C LYS A 51 -11.34 -4.52 8.22
N ASN A 52 -11.83 -4.88 7.03
CA ASN A 52 -11.14 -5.83 6.16
C ASN A 52 -9.82 -5.24 5.65
N GLN A 53 -9.84 -3.97 5.25
CA GLN A 53 -8.65 -3.26 4.79
C GLN A 53 -7.55 -3.26 5.87
N HIS A 54 -7.92 -2.90 7.10
CA HIS A 54 -7.01 -2.89 8.24
C HIS A 54 -6.44 -4.29 8.54
N THR A 55 -7.32 -5.29 8.62
CA THR A 55 -6.93 -6.69 8.85
C THR A 55 -5.95 -7.17 7.79
N ARG A 56 -6.21 -6.85 6.52
CA ARG A 56 -5.37 -7.21 5.38
C ARG A 56 -4.01 -6.51 5.46
N LEU A 57 -3.98 -5.21 5.73
CA LEU A 57 -2.73 -4.45 5.85
C LEU A 57 -1.82 -5.04 6.93
N ARG A 58 -2.36 -5.30 8.13
CA ARG A 58 -1.61 -5.90 9.22
C ARG A 58 -1.08 -7.29 8.85
N SER A 59 -1.95 -8.14 8.30
CA SER A 59 -1.57 -9.51 7.88
C SER A 59 -0.43 -9.52 6.87
N VAL A 60 -0.44 -8.57 5.92
CA VAL A 60 0.63 -8.43 4.92
C VAL A 60 1.94 -8.03 5.59
N VAL A 61 1.93 -6.99 6.42
CA VAL A 61 3.15 -6.48 7.06
C VAL A 61 3.77 -7.52 7.99
N GLU A 62 2.98 -8.11 8.88
CA GLU A 62 3.45 -9.13 9.83
C GLU A 62 3.87 -10.42 9.09
N GLY A 63 3.15 -10.81 8.03
CA GLY A 63 3.51 -11.96 7.20
C GLY A 63 4.86 -11.78 6.50
N LEU A 64 5.13 -10.59 5.95
CA LEU A 64 6.41 -10.26 5.33
C LEU A 64 7.53 -10.17 6.37
N ALA A 65 7.29 -9.50 7.50
CA ALA A 65 8.24 -9.39 8.60
C ALA A 65 8.63 -10.77 9.16
N LYS A 66 7.66 -11.71 9.27
CA LYS A 66 7.91 -13.09 9.71
C LYS A 66 8.76 -13.88 8.71
N LYS A 67 8.56 -13.64 7.41
CA LYS A 67 9.30 -14.32 6.34
C LYS A 67 10.75 -13.81 6.22
N HIS A 68 10.99 -12.54 6.57
CA HIS A 68 12.26 -11.83 6.38
C HIS A 68 12.85 -11.35 7.72
N LEU A 69 12.97 -12.26 8.70
CA LEU A 69 13.52 -11.93 10.02
C LEU A 69 14.98 -11.46 9.91
N GLY A 70 15.27 -10.30 10.51
CA GLY A 70 16.61 -9.69 10.51
C GLY A 70 16.93 -8.83 9.29
N GLU A 71 16.00 -8.70 8.34
CA GLU A 71 16.12 -7.81 7.19
C GLU A 71 15.35 -6.51 7.42
N SER A 72 15.80 -5.43 6.78
CA SER A 72 15.00 -4.20 6.66
C SER A 72 14.14 -4.29 5.40
N LEU A 73 12.82 -4.16 5.57
CA LEU A 73 11.86 -4.18 4.48
C LEU A 73 11.43 -2.77 4.10
N VAL A 74 11.37 -2.48 2.80
CA VAL A 74 10.80 -1.23 2.27
C VAL A 74 9.51 -1.56 1.54
N LEU A 75 8.40 -1.04 2.03
CA LEU A 75 7.08 -1.20 1.44
C LEU A 75 6.62 0.12 0.83
N CYS A 76 6.15 0.08 -0.41
CA CYS A 76 5.61 1.25 -1.10
C CYS A 76 4.10 1.06 -1.30
N SER A 77 3.31 2.07 -0.96
CA SER A 77 1.86 2.03 -1.09
C SER A 77 1.27 3.44 -1.24
N HIS A 78 -0.06 3.55 -1.22
CA HIS A 78 -0.81 4.80 -1.33
C HIS A 78 -1.07 5.43 0.05
N GLY A 79 -1.42 6.73 0.06
CA GLY A 79 -1.64 7.50 1.28
C GLY A 79 -2.64 6.87 2.26
N GLY A 80 -3.79 6.37 1.78
CA GLY A 80 -4.78 5.70 2.64
C GLY A 80 -4.23 4.49 3.41
N PRO A 81 -3.74 3.44 2.71
CA PRO A 81 -3.04 2.33 3.33
C PRO A 81 -1.91 2.71 4.29
N CYS A 82 -1.03 3.64 3.89
CA CYS A 82 0.07 4.12 4.72
C CYS A 82 -0.40 4.87 5.98
N THR A 83 -1.55 5.56 5.90
CA THR A 83 -2.17 6.23 7.06
C THR A 83 -2.75 5.20 8.03
N HIS A 84 -3.44 4.18 7.51
CA HIS A 84 -4.16 3.21 8.34
C HIS A 84 -3.26 2.10 8.91
N ILE A 85 -2.14 1.77 8.26
CA ILE A 85 -1.19 0.81 8.82
C ILE A 85 -0.60 1.30 10.13
N PHE A 86 -0.41 2.62 10.30
CA PHE A 86 0.00 3.20 11.58
C PHE A 86 -0.95 2.78 12.71
N GLU A 87 -2.27 2.89 12.49
CA GLU A 87 -3.27 2.52 13.50
C GLU A 87 -3.16 1.04 13.90
N GLU A 88 -2.93 0.18 12.92
CA GLU A 88 -2.84 -1.26 13.14
C GLU A 88 -1.56 -1.70 13.85
N LEU A 89 -0.44 -1.03 13.57
CA LEU A 89 0.85 -1.38 14.17
C LEU A 89 0.99 -0.80 15.58
N THR A 90 0.59 0.45 15.80
CA THR A 90 0.81 1.14 17.09
C THR A 90 -0.40 1.06 18.03
N GLY A 91 -1.60 0.77 17.50
CA GLY A 91 -2.85 0.90 18.25
C GLY A 91 -3.28 2.35 18.48
N GLU A 92 -2.56 3.32 17.92
CA GLU A 92 -2.87 4.73 18.02
C GLU A 92 -3.81 5.17 16.89
N ARG A 93 -4.42 6.34 17.06
CA ARG A 93 -5.32 6.92 16.06
C ARG A 93 -4.53 7.69 15.01
N TRP A 94 -4.81 7.50 13.73
CA TRP A 94 -4.05 8.15 12.64
C TRP A 94 -4.05 9.68 12.75
N GLU A 95 -5.08 10.27 13.36
CA GLU A 95 -5.15 11.71 13.58
C GLU A 95 -3.99 12.26 14.44
N GLN A 96 -3.32 11.41 15.21
CA GLN A 96 -2.14 11.79 15.99
C GLN A 96 -0.89 11.98 15.11
N ALA A 97 -0.77 11.20 14.04
CA ALA A 97 0.33 11.27 13.08
C ALA A 97 0.00 12.09 11.82
N GLY A 98 -1.28 12.47 11.65
CA GLY A 98 -1.78 13.09 10.44
C GLY A 98 -1.90 12.12 9.26
N PRO A 99 -2.43 12.58 8.12
CA PRO A 99 -2.51 11.77 6.92
C PRO A 99 -1.12 11.59 6.28
N CYS A 100 -0.90 10.43 5.67
CA CYS A 100 0.32 10.15 4.89
C CYS A 100 0.37 11.05 3.65
N GLY A 101 1.38 11.91 3.59
CA GLY A 101 1.62 12.88 2.52
C GLY A 101 2.29 12.28 1.27
N TYR A 102 2.50 13.13 0.27
CA TYR A 102 3.23 12.73 -0.94
C TYR A 102 4.66 12.35 -0.60
N THR A 103 5.10 11.19 -1.09
CA THR A 103 6.44 10.62 -0.83
C THR A 103 6.79 10.52 0.66
N ALA A 104 5.79 10.49 1.55
CA ALA A 104 6.04 10.40 2.97
C ALA A 104 6.69 9.06 3.36
N ILE A 105 7.59 9.09 4.34
CA ILE A 105 8.30 7.93 4.87
C ILE A 105 7.82 7.67 6.30
N SER A 106 7.45 6.42 6.57
CA SER A 106 7.21 5.93 7.93
C SER A 106 8.16 4.77 8.20
N VAL A 107 8.82 4.80 9.36
CA VAL A 107 9.80 3.80 9.78
C VAL A 107 9.31 3.17 11.08
N TYR A 108 9.21 1.84 11.06
CA TYR A 108 8.79 1.04 12.20
C TYR A 108 9.88 0.04 12.53
N GLU A 109 10.10 -0.15 13.82
CA GLU A 109 10.92 -1.22 14.40
C GLU A 109 9.97 -2.23 15.04
N TYR A 110 10.35 -3.51 15.04
CA TYR A 110 9.58 -4.54 15.71
C TYR A 110 10.44 -5.51 16.49
N GLU A 111 9.86 -6.05 17.55
CA GLU A 111 10.33 -7.24 18.24
C GLU A 111 9.34 -8.38 17.99
N PHE A 112 9.84 -9.56 17.65
CA PHE A 112 9.01 -10.77 17.49
C PHE A 112 9.28 -11.72 18.68
N LEU A 113 8.35 -11.76 19.63
CA LEU A 113 8.46 -12.51 20.88
C LEU A 113 7.19 -13.34 21.08
N GLU A 114 7.33 -14.61 21.48
CA GLU A 114 6.19 -15.48 21.82
C GLU A 114 5.11 -15.54 20.72
N GLU A 115 5.53 -15.55 19.45
CA GLU A 115 4.67 -15.53 18.27
C GLU A 115 3.87 -14.22 18.04
N GLU A 116 4.16 -13.17 18.80
CA GLU A 116 3.54 -11.85 18.66
C GLU A 116 4.53 -10.80 18.19
N PHE A 117 4.04 -9.86 17.36
CA PHE A 117 4.80 -8.68 16.96
C PHE A 117 4.51 -7.51 17.89
N LYS A 118 5.58 -6.89 18.40
CA LYS A 118 5.52 -5.63 19.12
C LYS A 118 6.16 -4.55 18.27
N TRP A 119 5.34 -3.66 17.74
CA TRP A 119 5.78 -2.59 16.85
C TRP A 119 6.05 -1.31 17.63
N LYS A 120 7.04 -0.57 17.17
CA LYS A 120 7.39 0.77 17.63
C LYS A 120 7.61 1.64 16.42
N ASN A 121 6.93 2.78 16.35
CA ASN A 121 7.21 3.78 15.34
C ASN A 121 8.47 4.58 15.71
N LEU A 122 9.38 4.74 14.75
CA LEU A 122 10.55 5.60 14.85
C LEU A 122 10.30 6.94 14.15
N THR A 123 9.62 6.90 13.02
CA THR A 123 9.17 8.08 12.26
C THR A 123 7.85 7.75 11.58
N VAL A 124 6.96 8.74 11.45
CA VAL A 124 5.66 8.53 10.80
C VAL A 124 5.37 9.72 9.91
N ASN A 125 5.02 9.44 8.65
CA ASN A 125 4.65 10.43 7.64
C ASN A 125 5.70 11.54 7.44
N ASP A 126 6.99 11.24 7.60
CA ASP A 126 8.05 12.20 7.36
C ASP A 126 8.09 12.61 5.89
N CYS A 127 7.99 13.92 5.65
CA CYS A 127 8.09 14.52 4.33
C CYS A 127 9.19 15.58 4.26
N GLU A 128 10.03 15.73 5.28
CA GLU A 128 11.03 16.80 5.34
C GLU A 128 12.01 16.73 4.16
N HIS A 129 12.31 15.51 3.71
CA HIS A 129 13.19 15.25 2.57
C HIS A 129 12.66 15.78 1.22
N VAL A 130 11.35 16.07 1.12
CA VAL A 130 10.74 16.61 -0.11
C VAL A 130 11.04 18.11 -0.29
N GLY A 131 11.53 18.79 0.75
CA GLY A 131 12.00 20.18 0.67
C GLY A 131 10.92 21.21 0.33
N GLY A 132 9.65 20.83 0.32
CA GLY A 132 8.52 21.67 -0.05
C GLY A 132 7.47 21.73 1.04
N THR A 133 7.05 22.93 1.41
CA THR A 133 5.86 23.17 2.22
C THR A 133 4.67 22.45 1.57
N ILE A 134 4.16 21.38 2.18
CA ILE A 134 2.86 20.81 1.83
C ILE A 134 1.77 21.76 2.37
N GLY A 135 1.72 22.96 1.80
CA GLY A 135 0.70 23.97 2.03
C GLY A 135 -0.20 24.02 0.80
N GLY A 136 -1.18 23.13 0.74
CA GLY A 136 -2.09 23.10 -0.40
C GLY A 136 -3.01 21.89 -0.40
N ILE A 137 -3.81 21.73 0.65
CA ILE A 137 -5.13 21.12 0.45
C ILE A 137 -5.90 22.19 -0.35
N VAL A 138 -6.14 21.90 -1.63
CA VAL A 138 -7.07 22.69 -2.43
C VAL A 138 -8.46 22.28 -1.94
N GLU A 139 -9.13 23.18 -1.22
CA GLU A 139 -10.57 23.09 -0.93
C GLU A 139 -11.40 23.12 -2.21
#